data_AF-A0A1D2R2F8-F1
#
_entry.id   AF-A0A1D2R2F8-F1
#
_cell.length_a   1.000
_cell.length_b   1.000
_cell.length_c   1.000
_cell.angle_alpha   90.00
_cell.angle_beta   90.00
_cell.angle_gamma   90.00
#
_symmetry.space_group_name_H-M   'P 1'
#
loop_
_entity.id
_entity.type
_entity.pdbx_description
1 polymer ?
#
loop_
_entity_poly.entity_id
_entity_poly.type
_entity_poly.pdbx_seq_one_letter_code
_entity_poly.pdbx_strand_id
1 'polypeptide(L)'
;MPEIIEDKCVGCGICANICPEGIEMADEKARIKNENADCLKDAANACPRDAIFVDGKNKVAGSETTRTGFNQEYGTGAGQGRGKGAGKGKGLGIGPRDGRGGGFGGGGKRKW
;
A
#
# COMPACT_ATOMS: atom_id res chain seq x y z
N MET A 1 -23.50 -9.44 -27.42
CA MET A 1 -23.46 -10.89 -27.15
C MET A 1 -22.27 -11.14 -26.23
N PRO A 2 -22.44 -11.77 -25.05
CA PRO A 2 -21.32 -12.00 -24.15
C PRO A 2 -20.34 -13.04 -24.72
N GLU A 3 -19.04 -12.82 -24.57
CA GLU A 3 -17.99 -13.72 -25.04
C GLU A 3 -16.86 -13.84 -24.00
N ILE A 4 -16.26 -15.02 -23.86
CA ILE A 4 -15.15 -15.27 -22.95
C ILE A 4 -13.90 -15.62 -23.77
N ILE A 5 -12.82 -14.86 -23.56
CA ILE A 5 -11.52 -15.13 -24.18
C ILE A 5 -10.76 -16.11 -23.30
N GLU A 6 -10.70 -17.35 -23.76
CA GLU A 6 -9.98 -18.45 -23.12
C GLU A 6 -8.48 -18.16 -22.90
N ASP A 7 -7.84 -17.38 -23.78
CA ASP A 7 -6.42 -16.99 -23.64
C ASP A 7 -6.13 -16.11 -22.42
N LYS A 8 -7.11 -15.29 -22.01
CA LYS A 8 -6.98 -14.41 -20.83
C LYS A 8 -7.56 -15.04 -19.58
N CYS A 9 -8.44 -16.03 -19.75
CA CYS A 9 -9.09 -16.72 -18.65
C CYS A 9 -8.14 -17.75 -18.02
N VAL A 10 -7.65 -17.45 -16.83
CA VAL A 10 -6.76 -18.33 -16.06
C VAL A 10 -7.52 -19.32 -15.16
N GLY A 11 -8.84 -19.43 -15.30
CA GLY A 11 -9.63 -20.35 -14.49
C GLY A 11 -9.81 -19.94 -13.03
N CYS A 12 -9.82 -18.64 -12.72
CA CYS A 12 -9.79 -18.16 -11.34
C CYS A 12 -11.06 -18.44 -10.49
N GLY A 13 -12.16 -18.91 -11.08
CA GLY A 13 -13.37 -19.19 -10.29
C GLY A 13 -14.29 -18.00 -10.01
N ILE A 14 -13.79 -16.77 -10.08
CA ILE A 14 -14.48 -15.58 -9.51
C ILE A 14 -15.81 -15.31 -10.20
N CYS A 15 -15.84 -15.40 -11.53
CA CYS A 15 -17.04 -15.13 -12.32
C CYS A 15 -18.17 -16.15 -12.07
N ALA A 16 -17.83 -17.43 -11.86
CA ALA A 16 -18.80 -18.47 -11.52
C ALA A 16 -19.33 -18.33 -10.09
N ASN A 17 -18.56 -17.73 -9.18
CA ASN A 17 -19.02 -17.43 -7.82
C ASN A 17 -19.99 -16.23 -7.79
N ILE A 18 -19.75 -15.23 -8.65
CA ILE A 18 -20.62 -14.05 -8.76
C ILE A 18 -21.92 -14.36 -9.50
N CYS A 19 -21.85 -15.21 -10.52
CA CYS A 19 -22.94 -15.45 -11.46
C CYS A 19 -23.02 -16.94 -11.84
N PRO A 20 -23.38 -17.83 -10.89
CA PRO A 20 -23.49 -19.27 -11.15
C PRO A 20 -24.61 -19.63 -12.13
N GLU A 21 -25.61 -18.76 -12.30
CA GLU A 21 -26.67 -18.91 -13.29
C GLU A 21 -26.20 -18.57 -14.72
N GLY A 22 -25.27 -17.64 -14.87
CA GLY A 22 -24.82 -17.13 -16.18
C GLY A 22 -23.55 -17.80 -16.70
N ILE A 23 -22.65 -18.22 -15.81
CA ILE A 23 -21.33 -18.74 -16.13
C ILE A 23 -21.12 -20.09 -15.45
N GLU A 24 -20.63 -21.07 -16.20
CA GLU A 24 -20.16 -22.35 -15.67
C GLU A 24 -18.65 -22.51 -15.86
N MET A 25 -18.03 -23.37 -15.06
CA MET A 25 -16.62 -23.73 -15.21
C MET A 25 -16.54 -25.06 -15.97
N ALA A 26 -15.89 -25.05 -17.14
CA ALA A 26 -15.64 -26.23 -17.95
C ALA A 26 -14.16 -26.22 -18.39
N ASP A 27 -13.47 -27.35 -18.25
CA ASP A 27 -12.04 -27.49 -18.64
C ASP A 27 -11.13 -26.40 -18.05
N GLU A 28 -11.28 -26.14 -16.74
CA GLU A 28 -10.48 -25.12 -16.03
C GLU A 28 -10.70 -23.68 -16.54
N LYS A 29 -11.70 -23.45 -17.39
CA LYS A 29 -12.06 -22.15 -17.97
C LYS A 29 -13.52 -21.83 -17.76
N ALA A 30 -13.86 -20.55 -17.86
CA ALA A 30 -15.23 -20.09 -17.76
C ALA A 30 -15.96 -20.21 -19.11
N ARG A 31 -17.20 -20.72 -19.09
CA ARG A 31 -18.13 -20.79 -20.23
C ARG A 31 -19.44 -20.10 -19.91
N ILE A 32 -20.09 -19.55 -20.93
CA ILE A 32 -21.39 -18.88 -20.80
C ILE A 32 -22.49 -19.93 -20.87
N LYS A 33 -23.30 -20.00 -19.82
CA LYS A 33 -24.47 -20.87 -19.73
C LYS A 33 -25.77 -20.13 -20.04
N ASN A 34 -25.90 -18.90 -19.53
CA ASN A 34 -27.03 -18.02 -19.81
C ASN A 34 -26.53 -16.62 -20.15
N GLU A 35 -26.67 -16.23 -21.42
CA GLU A 35 -26.26 -14.92 -21.94
C GLU A 35 -27.14 -13.75 -21.47
N ASN A 36 -28.34 -14.04 -20.97
CA ASN A 36 -29.32 -13.05 -20.51
C ASN A 36 -29.20 -12.68 -19.02
N ALA A 37 -28.24 -13.26 -18.29
CA ALA A 37 -28.13 -13.00 -16.87
C ALA A 37 -27.55 -11.61 -16.59
N ASP A 38 -28.24 -10.77 -15.82
CA ASP A 38 -27.76 -9.44 -15.45
C ASP A 38 -26.45 -9.46 -14.65
N CYS A 39 -26.18 -10.57 -13.94
CA CYS A 39 -24.95 -10.79 -13.19
C CYS A 39 -23.70 -10.94 -14.06
N LEU A 40 -23.82 -11.16 -15.38
CA LEU A 40 -22.67 -11.16 -16.30
C LEU A 40 -21.93 -9.83 -16.29
N LYS A 41 -22.65 -8.72 -16.08
CA LYS A 41 -22.08 -7.38 -15.99
C LYS A 41 -21.19 -7.25 -14.75
N ASP A 42 -21.56 -7.88 -13.64
CA ASP A 42 -20.78 -7.89 -12.39
C ASP A 42 -19.60 -8.85 -12.47
N ALA A 43 -19.81 -10.03 -13.04
CA ALA A 43 -18.74 -10.99 -13.31
C ALA A 43 -17.64 -10.38 -14.22
N ALA A 44 -18.02 -9.59 -15.22
CA ALA A 44 -17.08 -8.87 -16.07
C ALA A 44 -16.24 -7.84 -15.29
N ASN A 45 -16.83 -7.07 -14.36
CA ASN A 45 -16.07 -6.08 -13.56
C ASN A 45 -15.13 -6.73 -12.56
N ALA A 46 -15.50 -7.90 -12.03
CA ALA A 46 -14.70 -8.62 -11.06
C ALA A 46 -13.58 -9.42 -11.71
N CYS A 47 -13.56 -9.56 -13.03
CA CYS A 47 -12.55 -10.31 -13.74
C CYS A 47 -11.22 -9.53 -13.72
N PRO A 48 -10.18 -9.98 -12.98
CA PRO A 48 -8.91 -9.26 -12.89
C PRO A 48 -8.09 -9.27 -14.18
N ARG A 49 -8.51 -10.09 -15.15
CA ARG A 49 -7.86 -10.25 -16.45
C ARG A 49 -8.70 -9.71 -17.60
N ASP A 50 -9.87 -9.13 -17.32
CA ASP A 50 -10.81 -8.65 -18.33
C ASP A 50 -11.01 -9.68 -19.46
N ALA A 51 -11.22 -10.94 -19.07
CA ALA A 51 -11.37 -12.07 -20.00
C ALA A 51 -12.82 -12.21 -20.50
N ILE A 52 -13.75 -11.42 -19.98
CA ILE A 52 -15.18 -11.50 -20.24
C ILE A 52 -15.62 -10.21 -20.92
N PHE A 53 -16.18 -10.33 -22.13
CA PHE A 53 -16.72 -9.21 -22.89
C PHE A 53 -18.24 -9.24 -22.81
N VAL A 54 -18.82 -8.24 -22.16
CA VAL A 54 -20.27 -8.00 -22.12
C VAL A 54 -20.48 -6.57 -22.60
N ASP A 55 -21.53 -6.33 -23.38
CA ASP A 55 -21.88 -5.14 -24.20
C ASP A 55 -21.79 -3.72 -23.56
N GLY A 56 -21.12 -3.51 -22.42
CA GLY A 56 -21.00 -2.16 -21.87
C GLY A 56 -20.14 -1.90 -20.62
N LYS A 57 -19.04 -2.59 -20.34
CA LYS A 57 -18.12 -2.15 -19.26
C LYS A 57 -16.63 -2.29 -19.60
N ASN A 58 -15.99 -1.17 -19.90
CA ASN A 58 -14.58 -0.96 -19.62
C ASN A 58 -14.43 0.42 -18.96
N LYS A 59 -14.60 0.49 -17.64
CA LYS A 59 -14.04 1.52 -16.74
C LYS A 59 -14.01 0.98 -15.32
N VAL A 60 -13.10 0.04 -15.01
CA VAL A 60 -12.62 -0.06 -13.63
C VAL A 60 -11.48 0.95 -13.48
N ALA A 61 -11.75 1.88 -12.58
CA ALA A 61 -10.84 2.88 -12.06
C ALA A 61 -9.62 2.22 -11.40
N GLY A 62 -8.68 1.78 -12.23
CA GLY A 62 -7.30 1.44 -11.85
C GLY A 62 -6.29 2.49 -12.32
N SER A 63 -6.73 3.60 -12.91
CA SER A 63 -5.86 4.75 -13.16
C SER A 63 -6.61 6.08 -13.22
N GLU A 64 -7.55 6.31 -12.31
CA GLU A 64 -7.68 7.68 -11.79
C GLU A 64 -7.06 7.70 -10.40
N THR A 65 -5.72 7.69 -10.41
CA THR A 65 -4.96 8.60 -9.55
C THR A 65 -5.40 10.03 -9.91
N THR A 66 -6.66 10.37 -9.61
CA THR A 66 -7.01 11.74 -9.34
C THR A 66 -6.23 12.03 -8.08
N ARG A 67 -5.31 12.98 -8.25
CA ARG A 67 -4.36 13.45 -7.26
C ARG A 67 -5.09 14.10 -6.08
N THR A 68 -5.80 13.32 -5.29
CA THR A 68 -6.42 13.75 -4.04
C THR A 68 -5.75 13.00 -2.90
N GLY A 69 -4.49 13.36 -2.67
CA GLY A 69 -3.85 13.47 -1.36
C GLY A 69 -4.18 12.42 -0.29
N PHE A 70 -3.97 11.13 -0.56
CA PHE A 70 -3.88 10.12 0.51
C PHE A 70 -2.51 9.43 0.50
N ASN A 71 -1.45 10.24 0.62
CA ASN A 71 -0.20 9.77 1.20
C ASN A 71 -0.35 9.79 2.73
N GLN A 72 -0.99 8.75 3.27
CA GLN A 72 -0.80 8.37 4.68
C GLN A 72 0.15 7.17 4.65
N GLU A 73 1.43 7.49 4.44
CA GLU A 73 2.46 7.36 5.48
C GLU A 73 2.78 5.89 5.80
N TYR A 74 3.19 5.15 4.78
CA TYR A 74 4.12 4.04 4.97
C TYR A 74 5.52 4.64 5.18
N GLY A 75 5.87 4.88 6.45
CA GLY A 75 7.27 4.92 6.88
C GLY A 75 7.90 6.29 7.09
N THR A 76 7.54 6.94 8.20
CA THR A 76 8.54 7.59 9.09
C THR A 76 8.14 7.36 10.53
N GLY A 77 8.21 6.11 10.96
CA GLY A 77 8.24 5.80 12.38
C GLY A 77 9.49 6.43 13.00
N ALA A 78 9.33 7.61 13.60
CA ALA A 78 10.28 8.15 14.57
C ALA A 78 10.22 7.26 15.81
N GLY A 79 10.95 6.15 15.77
CA GLY A 79 11.15 5.26 16.91
C GLY A 79 11.89 6.00 18.03
N GLN A 80 11.16 6.61 18.95
CA GLN A 80 11.67 7.07 20.23
C GLN A 80 11.83 5.85 21.13
N GLY A 81 12.93 5.14 20.97
CA GLY A 81 13.10 3.86 21.66
C GLY A 81 14.51 3.31 21.65
N ARG A 82 15.46 4.05 22.23
CA ARG A 82 16.68 3.47 22.82
C ARG A 82 17.02 4.22 24.10
N GLY A 83 16.51 3.72 25.22
CA GLY A 83 17.01 4.11 26.53
C GLY A 83 18.49 3.75 26.66
N LYS A 84 19.24 4.62 27.34
CA LYS A 84 20.20 4.36 28.43
C LYS A 84 21.09 5.59 28.66
N GLY A 85 20.78 6.37 29.70
CA GLY A 85 21.81 7.00 30.54
C GLY A 85 22.37 8.39 30.16
N ALA A 86 22.45 9.22 31.20
CA ALA A 86 23.43 10.26 31.48
C ALA A 86 23.46 11.57 30.67
N GLY A 87 23.08 12.66 31.37
CA GLY A 87 23.92 13.86 31.42
C GLY A 87 23.46 15.08 30.61
N LYS A 88 23.01 16.14 31.32
CA LYS A 88 23.07 17.53 30.82
C LYS A 88 24.54 17.94 30.64
N GLY A 89 25.15 17.59 29.52
CA GLY A 89 26.47 18.08 29.11
C GLY A 89 26.34 19.23 28.14
N LYS A 90 26.49 20.47 28.61
CA LYS A 90 26.60 21.66 27.75
C LYS A 90 28.02 21.71 27.19
N GLY A 91 28.26 21.02 26.07
CA GLY A 91 29.54 21.04 25.37
C GLY A 91 29.52 22.00 24.19
N LEU A 92 29.69 23.29 24.46
CA LEU A 92 30.11 24.27 23.44
C LEU A 92 31.59 24.00 23.14
N GLY A 93 31.97 23.78 21.88
CA GLY A 93 33.39 23.83 21.51
C GLY A 93 33.78 23.06 20.25
N ILE A 94 33.84 23.77 19.13
CA ILE A 94 34.75 23.45 18.03
C ILE A 94 36.16 23.82 18.52
N GLY A 95 37.05 22.84 18.67
CA GLY A 95 38.44 23.05 19.07
C GLY A 95 39.34 21.92 18.55
N PRO A 96 40.50 22.20 17.92
CA PRO A 96 41.44 21.17 17.49
C PRO A 96 42.13 20.43 18.65
N ARG A 97 42.62 19.24 18.32
CA ARG A 97 43.00 18.08 19.16
C ARG A 97 44.21 18.21 20.09
N ASP A 98 44.78 19.39 20.32
CA ASP A 98 46.06 19.48 21.06
C ASP A 98 45.84 19.69 22.56
N GLY A 99 45.67 18.55 23.24
CA GLY A 99 45.37 18.47 24.66
C GLY A 99 46.43 19.12 25.56
N ARG A 100 45.97 20.05 26.41
CA ARG A 100 46.56 20.36 27.72
C ARG A 100 45.44 20.71 28.70
N GLY A 101 45.04 19.73 29.51
CA GLY A 101 44.09 19.93 30.60
C GLY A 101 44.67 20.83 31.68
N GLY A 102 43.87 21.79 32.14
CA GLY A 102 44.16 22.62 33.30
C GLY A 102 42.85 23.01 33.96
N GLY A 103 42.51 22.34 35.07
CA GLY A 103 41.37 22.72 35.89
C GLY A 103 41.68 24.01 36.65
N PHE A 104 40.74 24.94 36.67
CA PHE A 104 40.81 26.14 37.51
C PHE A 104 39.63 26.16 38.47
N GLY A 105 39.87 25.67 39.68
CA GLY A 105 39.07 26.03 40.85
C GLY A 105 39.35 27.48 41.26
N GLY A 106 38.31 28.17 41.72
CA GLY A 106 38.38 29.48 42.36
C GLY A 106 36.98 30.09 42.39
N GLY A 107 36.30 30.29 43.51
CA GLY A 107 36.79 30.91 44.75
C GLY A 107 36.38 32.39 44.77
N GLY A 108 35.11 32.68 45.10
CA GLY A 108 34.50 33.98 44.79
C GLY A 108 33.48 34.57 45.77
N LYS A 109 33.75 34.50 47.08
CA LYS A 109 33.34 35.42 48.18
C LYS A 109 31.88 35.96 48.29
N ARG A 110 31.17 35.40 49.30
CA ARG A 110 30.48 35.98 50.48
C ARG A 110 29.80 37.39 50.41
N LYS A 111 28.59 37.42 51.00
CA LYS A 111 27.98 38.32 52.02
C LYS A 111 27.66 39.79 51.72
N TRP A 112 26.40 40.20 51.92
CA TRP A 112 25.90 40.76 53.19
C TRP A 112 24.46 40.28 53.40
#